data_AF-A0A1V5NKC7-F1
#
_entry.id   AF-A0A1V5NKC7-F1
#
_cell.length_a   1.000
_cell.length_b   1.000
_cell.length_c   1.000
_cell.angle_alpha   90.00
_cell.angle_beta   90.00
_cell.angle_gamma   90.00
#
_symmetry.space_group_name_H-M   'P 1'
#
loop_
_entity.id
_entity.type
_entity.pdbx_description
1 polymer ?
#
loop_
_entity_poly.entity_id
_entity_poly.type
_entity_poly.pdbx_seq_one_letter_code
_entity_poly.pdbx_strand_id
1 'polypeptide(L)'
;MSLRYNPHRIARDASRWLPTSRSEGSFQADVRQRACQAWSGRECWLPVDVMPVSIAPELTAEYGYDAVCIASLTAGDALPDEPLLESAHRWLSLVHERSEAAAAAATNDPECSAWDAAPWLSAAFAARDHLVLRSHAYPALAAVRKAWKQAPAGPAVPGAGVRLIWSLLLPFAPLLARAFLERTGDWPTPSLEKLAEPFLPMRAVRVALERGGWNWVVVDACRFETEPGSEIAGIGWITEALGDRPWTLRSEGEGWRVCLNRPPTTVASS
;
A
#
# COMPACT_ATOMS: atom_id res chain seq x y z
N MET A 1 -28.57 -5.62 1.29
CA MET A 1 -28.39 -5.05 -0.06
C MET A 1 -26.91 -4.80 -0.26
N SER A 2 -26.28 -5.34 -1.31
CA SER A 2 -24.87 -5.02 -1.60
C SER A 2 -24.78 -3.58 -2.09
N LEU A 3 -24.01 -2.75 -1.39
CA LEU A 3 -23.70 -1.38 -1.80
C LEU A 3 -22.75 -1.47 -3.01
N ARG A 4 -23.27 -1.27 -4.22
CA ARG A 4 -22.43 -1.17 -5.42
C ARG A 4 -21.56 0.09 -5.36
N TYR A 5 -20.35 -0.01 -5.89
CA TYR A 5 -19.49 1.16 -6.08
C TYR A 5 -20.20 2.18 -6.98
N ASN A 6 -20.27 3.44 -6.51
CA ASN A 6 -20.88 4.54 -7.25
C ASN A 6 -20.02 5.80 -7.05
N PRO A 7 -19.11 6.12 -7.99
CA PRO A 7 -18.20 7.24 -7.84
C PRO A 7 -18.92 8.59 -7.77
N HIS A 8 -20.04 8.77 -8.48
CA HIS A 8 -20.78 10.04 -8.51
C HIS A 8 -21.47 10.34 -7.18
N ARG A 9 -22.03 9.31 -6.53
CA ARG A 9 -22.62 9.45 -5.19
C ARG A 9 -21.54 9.91 -4.21
N ILE A 10 -20.38 9.24 -4.23
CA ILE A 10 -19.26 9.56 -3.36
C ILE A 10 -18.75 10.98 -3.62
N ALA A 11 -18.57 11.37 -4.88
CA ALA A 11 -18.13 12.72 -5.25
C ALA A 11 -19.13 13.81 -4.80
N ARG A 12 -20.43 13.55 -4.92
CA ARG A 12 -21.48 14.46 -4.44
C ARG A 12 -21.49 14.58 -2.92
N ASP A 13 -21.27 13.49 -2.20
CA ASP A 13 -21.16 13.54 -0.74
C ASP A 13 -19.87 14.28 -0.34
N ALA A 14 -18.79 14.08 -1.10
CA ALA A 14 -17.50 14.72 -0.90
C ALA A 14 -17.51 16.25 -1.08
N SER A 15 -18.41 16.79 -1.90
CA SER A 15 -18.54 18.24 -2.09
C SER A 15 -18.99 18.98 -0.82
N ARG A 16 -19.42 18.25 0.22
CA ARG A 16 -19.81 18.79 1.52
C ARG A 16 -18.66 18.80 2.52
N TRP A 17 -17.55 18.12 2.22
CA TRP A 17 -16.40 18.05 3.12
C TRP A 17 -15.56 19.32 3.02
N LEU A 18 -15.29 19.95 4.16
CA LEU A 18 -14.44 21.13 4.23
C LEU A 18 -12.96 20.73 4.05
N PRO A 19 -12.21 21.35 3.11
CA PRO A 19 -10.77 21.13 2.97
C PRO A 19 -10.02 21.50 4.25
N THR A 20 -9.13 20.61 4.70
CA THR A 20 -8.22 20.89 5.83
C THR A 20 -6.82 21.28 5.36
N SER A 21 -6.55 21.13 4.06
CA SER A 21 -5.27 21.47 3.43
C SER A 21 -5.47 22.14 2.07
N ARG A 22 -4.47 22.91 1.65
CA ARG A 22 -4.40 23.49 0.29
C ARG A 22 -3.54 22.61 -0.59
N SER A 23 -3.89 22.55 -1.88
CA SER A 23 -3.10 21.88 -2.91
C SER A 23 -1.69 22.49 -3.01
N GLU A 24 -0.70 21.65 -3.28
CA GLU A 24 0.69 22.02 -3.56
C GLU A 24 0.90 22.39 -5.04
N GLY A 25 -0.17 22.37 -5.86
CA GLY A 25 -0.16 22.86 -7.24
C GLY A 25 0.30 21.84 -8.29
N SER A 26 0.59 20.60 -7.88
CA SER A 26 0.81 19.49 -8.82
C SER A 26 0.17 18.20 -8.32
N PHE A 27 -0.28 17.36 -9.25
CA PHE A 27 -0.96 16.10 -8.92
C PHE A 27 -0.07 15.18 -8.06
N GLN A 28 1.20 15.03 -8.42
CA GLN A 28 2.16 14.20 -7.69
C GLN A 28 2.43 14.73 -6.27
N ALA A 29 2.55 16.06 -6.13
CA ALA A 29 2.74 16.70 -4.84
C ALA A 29 1.52 16.51 -3.92
N ASP A 30 0.31 16.65 -4.47
CA ASP A 30 -0.93 16.45 -3.72
C ASP A 30 -1.12 14.98 -3.27
N VAL A 31 -0.74 13.99 -4.11
CA VAL A 31 -0.72 12.57 -3.70
C VAL A 31 0.25 12.35 -2.54
N ARG A 32 1.46 12.95 -2.62
CA ARG A 32 2.45 12.87 -1.55
C ARG A 32 1.98 13.58 -0.28
N GLN A 33 1.36 14.75 -0.38
CA GLN A 33 0.83 15.51 0.74
C GLN A 33 -0.22 14.69 1.52
N ARG A 34 -1.15 14.04 0.82
CA ARG A 34 -2.12 13.12 1.43
C ARG A 34 -1.43 12.01 2.20
N ALA A 35 -0.44 11.36 1.59
CA ALA A 35 0.34 10.31 2.25
C ALA A 35 1.04 10.84 3.50
N CYS A 36 1.79 11.94 3.41
CA CYS A 36 2.51 12.54 4.54
C CYS A 36 1.59 12.84 5.72
N GLN A 37 0.41 13.40 5.46
CA GLN A 37 -0.51 13.79 6.51
C GLN A 37 -1.29 12.59 7.06
N ALA A 38 -1.91 11.77 6.21
CA ALA A 38 -2.69 10.61 6.64
C ALA A 38 -1.84 9.61 7.42
N TRP A 39 -0.63 9.32 6.94
CA TRP A 39 0.29 8.35 7.55
C TRP A 39 1.04 8.89 8.77
N SER A 40 0.94 10.19 9.07
CA SER A 40 1.40 10.77 10.33
C SER A 40 0.26 10.93 11.36
N GLY A 41 -0.95 10.45 11.05
CA GLY A 41 -2.12 10.56 11.92
C GLY A 41 -2.74 11.96 11.93
N ARG A 42 -2.44 12.80 10.92
CA ARG A 42 -3.03 14.12 10.75
C ARG A 42 -4.14 14.06 9.73
N GLU A 43 -5.23 14.79 9.97
CA GLU A 43 -6.31 14.89 9.00
C GLU A 43 -5.84 15.63 7.74
N CYS A 44 -5.95 14.98 6.59
CA CYS A 44 -5.69 15.56 5.28
C CYS A 44 -6.92 15.50 4.41
N TRP A 45 -7.47 16.67 4.10
CA TRP A 45 -8.42 16.80 3.02
C TRP A 45 -8.04 17.92 2.08
N LEU A 46 -7.74 17.53 0.85
CA LEU A 46 -7.56 18.45 -0.27
C LEU A 46 -8.89 18.63 -0.99
N PRO A 47 -9.19 19.84 -1.49
CA PRO A 47 -10.36 20.06 -2.33
C PRO A 47 -10.28 19.16 -3.57
N VAL A 48 -11.38 18.48 -3.88
CA VAL A 48 -11.50 17.50 -4.98
C VAL A 48 -11.47 18.19 -6.35
N ASP A 49 -11.97 19.41 -6.39
CA ASP A 49 -12.07 20.30 -7.54
C ASP A 49 -10.74 20.98 -7.92
N VAL A 50 -9.72 20.90 -7.06
CA VAL A 50 -8.44 21.63 -7.23
C VAL A 50 -7.30 20.74 -7.72
N MET A 51 -7.47 19.41 -7.78
CA MET A 51 -6.39 18.57 -8.29
C MET A 51 -6.15 18.82 -9.78
N PRO A 52 -4.90 19.13 -10.18
CA PRO A 52 -4.56 19.48 -11.55
C PRO A 52 -4.37 18.21 -12.39
N VAL A 53 -5.46 17.46 -12.59
CA VAL A 53 -5.47 16.36 -13.56
C VAL A 53 -6.11 16.88 -14.85
N SER A 54 -5.29 17.09 -15.87
CA SER A 54 -5.74 17.60 -17.18
C SER A 54 -6.45 16.51 -17.99
N ILE A 55 -7.64 16.09 -17.55
CA ILE A 55 -8.49 15.12 -18.26
C ILE A 55 -9.81 15.78 -18.66
N ALA A 56 -10.36 15.32 -19.79
CA ALA A 56 -11.67 15.72 -20.28
C ALA A 56 -12.74 15.55 -19.18
N PRO A 57 -13.54 16.58 -18.84
CA PRO A 57 -14.57 16.49 -17.80
C PRO A 57 -15.54 15.31 -17.99
N GLU A 58 -15.80 14.93 -19.24
CA GLU A 58 -16.66 13.81 -19.62
C GLU A 58 -16.12 12.48 -19.10
N LEU A 59 -14.81 12.24 -19.21
CA LEU A 59 -14.18 11.01 -18.71
C LEU A 59 -14.18 10.95 -17.18
N THR A 60 -14.02 12.10 -16.51
CA THR A 60 -14.16 12.17 -15.05
C THR A 60 -15.61 11.93 -14.62
N ALA A 61 -16.57 12.43 -15.39
CA ALA A 61 -17.99 12.23 -15.17
C ALA A 61 -18.45 10.79 -15.49
N GLU A 62 -17.69 10.01 -16.27
CA GLU A 62 -17.96 8.61 -16.55
C GLU A 62 -17.31 7.68 -15.52
N TYR A 63 -15.99 7.77 -15.35
CA TYR A 63 -15.22 6.80 -14.56
C TYR A 63 -15.10 7.17 -13.08
N GLY A 64 -15.25 8.44 -12.76
CA GLY A 64 -15.05 8.98 -11.43
C GLY A 64 -13.61 9.44 -11.15
N TYR A 65 -13.50 10.36 -10.20
CA TYR A 65 -12.25 11.03 -9.85
C TYR A 65 -11.14 10.09 -9.34
N ASP A 66 -11.47 9.09 -8.51
CA ASP A 66 -10.45 8.15 -8.01
C ASP A 66 -9.89 7.25 -9.12
N ALA A 67 -10.73 6.86 -10.09
CA ALA A 67 -10.29 6.10 -11.25
C ALA A 67 -9.31 6.92 -12.10
N VAL A 68 -9.65 8.21 -12.31
CA VAL A 68 -8.79 9.20 -12.95
C VAL A 68 -7.44 9.34 -12.23
N CYS A 69 -7.43 9.44 -10.89
CA CYS A 69 -6.19 9.55 -10.12
C CYS A 69 -5.29 8.33 -10.35
N ILE A 70 -5.84 7.13 -10.23
CA ILE A 70 -5.10 5.87 -10.41
C ILE A 70 -4.61 5.70 -11.85
N ALA A 71 -5.44 6.03 -12.83
CA ALA A 71 -5.08 5.95 -14.25
C ALA A 71 -3.95 6.93 -14.57
N SER A 72 -4.02 8.18 -14.07
CA SER A 72 -2.99 9.20 -14.25
C SER A 72 -1.65 8.78 -13.63
N LEU A 73 -1.67 8.21 -12.42
CA LEU A 73 -0.48 7.64 -11.80
C LEU A 73 0.11 6.49 -12.60
N THR A 74 -0.73 5.70 -13.29
CA THR A 74 -0.30 4.57 -14.10
C THR A 74 0.26 5.02 -15.47
N ALA A 75 -0.29 6.09 -16.04
CA ALA A 75 0.14 6.66 -17.31
C ALA A 75 1.46 7.45 -17.21
N GLY A 76 1.83 7.91 -16.01
CA GLY A 76 3.06 8.65 -15.77
C GLY A 76 2.96 10.07 -16.32
N ASP A 77 3.82 10.42 -17.28
CA ASP A 77 3.82 11.73 -17.92
C ASP A 77 2.80 11.86 -19.06
N ALA A 78 2.20 10.73 -19.49
CA ALA A 78 1.16 10.72 -20.51
C ALA A 78 -0.23 10.94 -19.90
N LEU A 79 -1.16 11.45 -20.71
CA LEU A 79 -2.59 11.42 -20.37
C LEU A 79 -3.08 9.97 -20.37
N PRO A 80 -3.87 9.55 -19.37
CA PRO A 80 -4.43 8.20 -19.37
C PRO A 80 -5.47 8.05 -20.47
N ASP A 81 -5.43 6.90 -21.15
CA ASP A 81 -6.41 6.51 -22.15
C ASP A 81 -7.64 5.83 -21.51
N GLU A 82 -8.70 5.65 -22.29
CA GLU A 82 -9.93 4.98 -21.83
C GLU A 82 -9.68 3.56 -21.27
N PRO A 83 -8.83 2.71 -21.87
CA PRO A 83 -8.48 1.40 -21.28
C PRO A 83 -7.89 1.48 -19.87
N LEU A 84 -7.01 2.45 -19.60
CA LEU A 84 -6.47 2.64 -18.24
C LEU A 84 -7.53 3.13 -17.26
N LEU A 85 -8.43 4.02 -17.69
CA LEU A 85 -9.54 4.51 -16.89
C LEU A 85 -10.53 3.38 -16.53
N GLU A 86 -10.95 2.59 -17.52
CA GLU A 86 -11.82 1.42 -17.33
C GLU A 86 -11.16 0.39 -16.40
N SER A 87 -9.86 0.13 -16.59
CA SER A 87 -9.09 -0.77 -15.72
C SER A 87 -9.06 -0.28 -14.27
N ALA A 88 -8.81 1.02 -14.05
CA ALA A 88 -8.82 1.63 -12.74
C ALA A 88 -10.21 1.57 -12.08
N HIS A 89 -11.27 1.89 -12.83
CA HIS A 89 -12.65 1.83 -12.38
C HIS A 89 -13.07 0.42 -11.95
N ARG A 90 -12.77 -0.60 -12.78
CA ARG A 90 -13.04 -2.01 -12.45
C ARG A 90 -12.30 -2.47 -11.21
N TRP A 91 -11.04 -2.06 -11.07
CA TRP A 91 -10.25 -2.39 -9.89
C TRP A 91 -10.83 -1.75 -8.62
N LEU A 92 -11.21 -0.48 -8.65
CA LEU A 92 -11.87 0.21 -7.53
C LEU A 92 -13.21 -0.42 -7.16
N SER A 93 -14.00 -0.81 -8.15
CA SER A 93 -15.25 -1.55 -7.94
C SER A 93 -15.02 -2.85 -7.17
N LEU A 94 -14.02 -3.64 -7.61
CA LEU A 94 -13.64 -4.89 -6.94
C LEU A 94 -13.13 -4.64 -5.52
N VAL A 95 -12.31 -3.60 -5.31
CA VAL A 95 -11.80 -3.22 -3.99
C VAL A 95 -12.95 -2.86 -3.06
N HIS A 96 -13.88 -2.02 -3.51
CA HIS A 96 -15.04 -1.60 -2.73
C HIS A 96 -15.92 -2.80 -2.36
N GLU A 97 -16.31 -3.62 -3.34
CA GLU A 97 -17.18 -4.78 -3.11
C GLU A 97 -16.60 -5.77 -2.10
N ARG A 98 -15.30 -6.08 -2.22
CA ARG A 98 -14.63 -7.00 -1.30
C ARG A 98 -14.45 -6.41 0.10
N SER A 99 -14.18 -5.11 0.19
CA SER A 99 -14.07 -4.41 1.47
C SER A 99 -15.43 -4.28 2.17
N GLU A 100 -16.53 -4.07 1.44
CA GLU A 100 -17.88 -4.11 2.01
C GLU A 100 -18.19 -5.49 2.60
N ALA A 101 -17.85 -6.56 1.88
CA ALA A 101 -18.02 -7.92 2.38
C ALA A 101 -17.19 -8.19 3.64
N ALA A 102 -15.95 -7.68 3.70
CA ALA A 102 -15.09 -7.77 4.88
C ALA A 102 -15.69 -7.01 6.08
N ALA A 103 -16.12 -5.77 5.88
CA ALA A 103 -16.69 -4.95 6.94
C ALA A 103 -17.99 -5.54 7.51
N ALA A 104 -18.84 -6.14 6.66
CA ALA A 104 -20.06 -6.82 7.10
C ALA A 104 -19.79 -8.11 7.88
N ALA A 105 -18.65 -8.77 7.65
CA ALA A 105 -18.26 -9.99 8.37
C ALA A 105 -17.58 -9.68 9.71
N ALA A 106 -16.78 -8.61 9.76
CA ALA A 106 -15.99 -8.21 10.93
C ALA A 106 -16.83 -7.86 12.18
N THR A 107 -18.12 -7.59 12.04
CA THR A 107 -19.03 -7.36 13.18
C THR A 107 -19.35 -8.60 14.00
N ASN A 108 -19.00 -9.81 13.51
CA ASN A 108 -19.45 -11.07 14.10
C ASN A 108 -18.38 -11.90 14.82
N ASP A 109 -17.09 -11.54 14.76
CA ASP A 109 -16.04 -12.27 15.50
C ASP A 109 -14.75 -11.43 15.68
N PRO A 110 -14.32 -11.10 16.90
CA PRO A 110 -13.11 -10.31 17.16
C PRO A 110 -11.83 -11.16 17.27
N GLU A 111 -11.90 -12.49 17.25
CA GLU A 111 -10.71 -13.33 17.41
C GLU A 111 -9.92 -13.47 16.11
N CYS A 112 -8.74 -12.82 16.10
CA CYS A 112 -7.62 -12.90 15.16
C CYS A 112 -7.80 -13.91 14.00
N SER A 113 -8.47 -13.46 12.95
CA SER A 113 -8.64 -14.21 11.71
C SER A 113 -7.29 -14.52 11.06
N ALA A 114 -7.17 -15.68 10.40
CA ALA A 114 -5.99 -16.18 9.67
C ALA A 114 -5.56 -15.33 8.44
N TRP A 115 -5.94 -14.06 8.37
CA TRP A 115 -5.56 -13.16 7.29
C TRP A 115 -4.09 -12.77 7.40
N ASP A 116 -3.37 -12.98 6.31
CA ASP A 116 -1.97 -12.60 6.19
C ASP A 116 -1.84 -11.08 5.96
N ALA A 117 -1.46 -10.35 7.01
CA ALA A 117 -1.21 -8.91 6.95
C ALA A 117 0.18 -8.56 6.39
N ALA A 118 1.09 -9.53 6.23
CA ALA A 118 2.47 -9.28 5.80
C ALA A 118 2.59 -8.55 4.44
N PRO A 119 1.78 -8.86 3.41
CA PRO A 119 1.80 -8.10 2.15
C PRO A 119 1.44 -6.62 2.33
N TRP A 120 0.45 -6.32 3.19
CA TRP A 120 -0.02 -4.96 3.42
C TRP A 120 0.96 -4.15 4.27
N LEU A 121 1.53 -4.75 5.31
CA LEU A 121 2.59 -4.12 6.09
C LEU A 121 3.82 -3.85 5.22
N SER A 122 4.25 -4.81 4.38
CA SER A 122 5.34 -4.59 3.43
C SER A 122 5.05 -3.45 2.46
N ALA A 123 3.81 -3.38 1.95
CA ALA A 123 3.36 -2.30 1.08
C ALA A 123 3.34 -0.94 1.78
N ALA A 124 2.98 -0.87 3.07
CA ALA A 124 3.00 0.37 3.84
C ALA A 124 4.41 1.00 3.87
N PHE A 125 5.43 0.21 4.20
CA PHE A 125 6.80 0.69 4.25
C PHE A 125 7.36 0.99 2.86
N ALA A 126 7.09 0.14 1.87
CA ALA A 126 7.48 0.40 0.49
C ALA A 126 6.82 1.68 -0.06
N ALA A 127 5.53 1.88 0.22
CA ALA A 127 4.80 3.06 -0.21
C ALA A 127 5.32 4.32 0.49
N ARG A 128 5.65 4.27 1.79
CA ARG A 128 6.32 5.36 2.51
C ARG A 128 7.66 5.72 1.86
N ASP A 129 8.52 4.74 1.60
CA ASP A 129 9.82 4.99 0.96
C ASP A 129 9.68 5.63 -0.42
N HIS A 130 8.81 5.07 -1.25
CA HIS A 130 8.62 5.56 -2.61
C HIS A 130 7.91 6.91 -2.64
N LEU A 131 6.77 7.05 -1.97
CA LEU A 131 5.93 8.23 -2.08
C LEU A 131 6.41 9.38 -1.19
N VAL A 132 6.75 9.11 0.07
CA VAL A 132 7.09 10.17 1.03
C VAL A 132 8.55 10.60 0.90
N LEU A 133 9.47 9.64 0.86
CA LEU A 133 10.92 9.93 0.86
C LEU A 133 11.45 10.22 -0.55
N ARG A 134 10.97 9.49 -1.57
CA ARG A 134 11.47 9.62 -2.95
C ARG A 134 10.52 10.38 -3.88
N SER A 135 9.31 10.71 -3.46
CA SER A 135 8.29 11.40 -4.28
C SER A 135 7.91 10.66 -5.57
N HIS A 136 7.96 9.33 -5.55
CA HIS A 136 7.58 8.46 -6.67
C HIS A 136 6.26 7.75 -6.35
N ALA A 137 5.14 8.25 -6.87
CA ALA A 137 3.81 7.72 -6.53
C ALA A 137 3.47 6.39 -7.23
N TYR A 138 3.91 6.18 -8.48
CA TYR A 138 3.60 4.93 -9.19
C TYR A 138 4.17 3.67 -8.51
N PRO A 139 5.46 3.62 -8.11
CA PRO A 139 5.98 2.47 -7.37
C PRO A 139 5.26 2.22 -6.03
N ALA A 140 4.79 3.28 -5.35
CA ALA A 140 3.99 3.16 -4.14
C ALA A 140 2.61 2.53 -4.43
N LEU A 141 1.91 3.00 -5.47
CA LEU A 141 0.66 2.40 -5.92
C LEU A 141 0.85 0.93 -6.36
N ALA A 142 1.95 0.63 -7.04
CA ALA A 142 2.28 -0.73 -7.46
C ALA A 142 2.49 -1.68 -6.26
N ALA A 143 3.12 -1.20 -5.17
CA ALA A 143 3.24 -1.96 -3.93
C ALA A 143 1.86 -2.27 -3.31
N VAL A 144 0.95 -1.28 -3.27
CA VAL A 144 -0.42 -1.47 -2.78
C VAL A 144 -1.21 -2.46 -3.66
N ARG A 145 -1.11 -2.34 -4.98
CA ARG A 145 -1.74 -3.29 -5.93
C ARG A 145 -1.19 -4.71 -5.76
N LYS A 146 0.13 -4.85 -5.52
CA LYS A 146 0.76 -6.15 -5.24
C LYS A 146 0.23 -6.76 -3.95
N ALA A 147 0.12 -5.98 -2.87
CA ALA A 147 -0.47 -6.43 -1.61
C ALA A 147 -1.92 -6.88 -1.80
N TRP A 148 -2.72 -6.12 -2.55
CA TRP A 148 -4.10 -6.51 -2.89
C TRP A 148 -4.17 -7.84 -3.66
N LYS A 149 -3.26 -8.08 -4.60
CA LYS A 149 -3.22 -9.35 -5.34
C LYS A 149 -2.88 -10.55 -4.43
N GLN A 150 -2.00 -10.34 -3.46
CA GLN A 150 -1.51 -11.40 -2.56
C GLN A 150 -2.49 -11.69 -1.41
N ALA A 151 -3.04 -10.66 -0.80
CA ALA A 151 -3.95 -10.74 0.35
C ALA A 151 -5.13 -9.76 0.16
N PRO A 152 -6.04 -10.00 -0.79
CA PRO A 152 -7.17 -9.11 -1.04
C PRO A 152 -8.09 -9.02 0.19
N ALA A 153 -8.89 -7.94 0.27
CA ALA A 153 -9.95 -7.89 1.27
C ALA A 153 -10.94 -9.06 1.05
N GLY A 154 -11.53 -9.54 2.14
CA GLY A 154 -12.49 -10.64 2.13
C GLY A 154 -13.08 -10.84 3.52
N PRO A 155 -14.04 -11.76 3.68
CA PRO A 155 -14.75 -11.97 4.95
C PRO A 155 -13.84 -12.30 6.13
N ALA A 156 -12.66 -12.87 5.87
CA ALA A 156 -11.66 -13.20 6.87
C ALA A 156 -10.73 -12.03 7.24
N VAL A 157 -10.91 -10.84 6.69
CA VAL A 157 -10.04 -9.69 7.04
C VAL A 157 -10.58 -9.01 8.29
N PRO A 158 -9.76 -8.83 9.34
CA PRO A 158 -10.21 -8.19 10.56
C PRO A 158 -10.43 -6.69 10.33
N GLY A 159 -11.22 -6.03 11.19
CA GLY A 159 -11.48 -4.59 11.08
C GLY A 159 -10.20 -3.74 11.03
N ALA A 160 -9.16 -4.12 11.80
CA ALA A 160 -7.84 -3.49 11.72
C ALA A 160 -7.18 -3.65 10.35
N GLY A 161 -7.37 -4.79 9.68
CA GLY A 161 -6.89 -5.05 8.32
C GLY A 161 -7.60 -4.19 7.29
N VAL A 162 -8.93 -4.08 7.39
CA VAL A 162 -9.72 -3.19 6.53
C VAL A 162 -9.27 -1.73 6.71
N ARG A 163 -9.04 -1.30 7.96
CA ARG A 163 -8.52 0.04 8.27
C ARG A 163 -7.14 0.28 7.63
N LEU A 164 -6.22 -0.69 7.73
CA LEU A 164 -4.90 -0.60 7.11
C LEU A 164 -4.99 -0.45 5.59
N ILE A 165 -5.81 -1.30 4.93
CA ILE A 165 -6.02 -1.27 3.47
C ILE A 165 -6.45 0.12 3.00
N TRP A 166 -7.51 0.66 3.62
CA TRP A 166 -8.07 1.94 3.19
C TRP A 166 -7.17 3.13 3.54
N SER A 167 -6.42 3.05 4.64
CA SER A 167 -5.42 4.07 4.97
C SER A 167 -4.26 4.11 3.95
N LEU A 168 -3.88 2.96 3.38
CA LEU A 168 -2.88 2.92 2.30
C LEU A 168 -3.44 3.32 0.93
N LEU A 169 -4.74 3.15 0.69
CA LEU A 169 -5.38 3.56 -0.56
C LEU A 169 -5.67 5.06 -0.62
N LEU A 170 -5.83 5.72 0.53
CA LEU A 170 -6.23 7.13 0.63
C LEU A 170 -5.42 8.10 -0.26
N PRO A 171 -4.09 8.00 -0.41
CA PRO A 171 -3.35 8.90 -1.30
C PRO A 171 -3.77 8.78 -2.78
N PHE A 172 -4.20 7.58 -3.18
CA PHE A 172 -4.44 7.20 -4.58
C PHE A 172 -5.92 7.23 -4.98
N ALA A 173 -6.82 6.90 -4.05
CA ALA A 173 -8.28 6.91 -4.21
C ALA A 173 -8.93 7.70 -3.05
N PRO A 174 -8.64 9.01 -2.96
CA PRO A 174 -8.97 9.82 -1.78
C PRO A 174 -10.46 9.89 -1.46
N LEU A 175 -11.34 9.95 -2.47
CA LEU A 175 -12.77 10.09 -2.21
C LEU A 175 -13.35 8.80 -1.63
N LEU A 176 -13.10 7.69 -2.32
CA LEU A 176 -13.58 6.37 -1.93
C LEU A 176 -13.01 5.96 -0.57
N ALA A 177 -11.71 6.14 -0.35
CA ALA A 177 -11.07 5.76 0.90
C ALA A 177 -11.60 6.58 2.08
N ARG A 178 -11.73 7.91 1.94
CA ARG A 178 -12.32 8.74 3.00
C ARG A 178 -13.77 8.35 3.27
N ALA A 179 -14.60 8.22 2.23
CA ALA A 179 -16.00 7.84 2.40
C ALA A 179 -16.15 6.49 3.12
N PHE A 180 -15.28 5.52 2.81
CA PHE A 180 -15.28 4.24 3.49
C PHE A 180 -14.90 4.40 4.97
N LEU A 181 -13.78 5.07 5.25
CA LEU A 181 -13.25 5.26 6.60
C LEU A 181 -14.18 6.09 7.50
N GLU A 182 -14.80 7.15 6.98
CA GLU A 182 -15.78 7.94 7.74
C GLU A 182 -16.98 7.08 8.15
N ARG A 183 -17.51 6.29 7.22
CA ARG A 183 -18.67 5.43 7.46
C ARG A 183 -18.37 4.31 8.45
N THR A 184 -17.14 3.78 8.48
CA THR A 184 -16.73 2.76 9.45
C THR A 184 -16.24 3.33 10.78
N GLY A 185 -16.22 4.66 10.95
CA GLY A 185 -15.75 5.32 12.18
C GLY A 185 -14.23 5.33 12.33
N ASP A 186 -13.51 5.16 11.23
CA ASP A 186 -12.04 5.04 11.17
C ASP A 186 -11.36 6.30 10.61
N TRP A 187 -12.14 7.35 10.33
CA TRP A 187 -11.64 8.67 9.95
C TRP A 187 -11.52 9.61 11.18
N PRO A 188 -10.42 10.38 11.34
CA PRO A 188 -9.20 10.37 10.52
C PRO A 188 -8.33 9.13 10.75
N THR A 189 -7.51 8.78 9.75
CA THR A 189 -6.63 7.61 9.85
C THR A 189 -5.55 7.83 10.91
N PRO A 190 -5.22 6.83 11.75
CA PRO A 190 -4.06 6.91 12.63
C PRO A 190 -2.74 6.81 11.83
N SER A 191 -1.61 7.08 12.48
CA SER A 191 -0.29 6.95 11.83
C SER A 191 -0.01 5.51 11.41
N LEU A 192 0.91 5.31 10.46
CA LEU A 192 1.28 3.96 10.01
C LEU A 192 1.78 3.08 11.15
N GLU A 193 2.51 3.66 12.10
CA GLU A 193 3.00 2.93 13.28
C GLU A 193 1.82 2.38 14.10
N LYS A 194 0.80 3.21 14.36
CA LYS A 194 -0.41 2.79 15.07
C LYS A 194 -1.28 1.82 14.27
N LEU A 195 -1.29 1.95 12.94
CA LEU A 195 -1.97 0.98 12.07
C LEU A 195 -1.28 -0.39 12.09
N ALA A 196 0.01 -0.45 12.38
CA ALA A 196 0.78 -1.68 12.46
C ALA A 196 0.68 -2.37 13.83
N GLU A 197 0.38 -1.64 14.92
CA GLU A 197 0.29 -2.16 16.29
C GLU A 197 -0.56 -3.44 16.45
N PRO A 198 -1.75 -3.57 15.82
CA PRO A 198 -2.58 -4.77 15.96
C PRO A 198 -1.96 -6.05 15.39
N PHE A 199 -0.89 -5.90 14.61
CA PHE A 199 -0.23 -6.98 13.89
C PHE A 199 1.11 -7.39 14.52
N LEU A 200 1.45 -6.84 15.68
CA LEU A 200 2.61 -7.27 16.45
C LEU A 200 2.48 -8.78 16.81
N PRO A 201 3.59 -9.54 16.83
CA PRO A 201 4.99 -9.10 16.80
C PRO A 201 5.58 -8.92 15.38
N MET A 202 4.78 -8.76 14.32
CA MET A 202 5.33 -8.56 12.98
C MET A 202 6.13 -7.25 12.86
N ARG A 203 7.29 -7.34 12.19
CA ARG A 203 8.20 -6.22 11.93
C ARG A 203 8.59 -6.20 10.46
N ALA A 204 8.60 -5.02 9.85
CA ALA A 204 9.18 -4.86 8.52
C ALA A 204 10.69 -4.61 8.61
N VAL A 205 11.46 -5.33 7.80
CA VAL A 205 12.92 -5.17 7.65
C VAL A 205 13.26 -5.03 6.17
N ARG A 206 14.34 -4.32 5.85
CA ARG A 206 14.85 -4.25 4.48
C ARG A 206 15.82 -5.40 4.23
N VAL A 207 15.60 -6.12 3.15
CA VAL A 207 16.45 -7.24 2.71
C VAL A 207 16.86 -7.05 1.27
N ALA A 208 18.13 -7.32 0.96
CA ALA A 208 18.67 -7.31 -0.39
C ALA A 208 19.48 -8.58 -0.64
N LEU A 209 19.51 -9.05 -1.89
CA LEU A 209 20.53 -10.01 -2.34
C LEU A 209 21.85 -9.28 -2.58
N GLU A 210 22.95 -10.03 -2.62
CA GLU A 210 24.31 -9.51 -2.80
C GLU A 210 24.43 -8.42 -3.88
N ARG A 211 23.79 -8.63 -5.04
CA ARG A 211 23.75 -7.70 -6.18
C ARG A 211 22.35 -7.14 -6.49
N GLY A 212 21.41 -7.33 -5.57
CA GLY A 212 20.01 -6.94 -5.75
C GLY A 212 19.69 -5.56 -5.18
N GLY A 213 18.51 -5.05 -5.52
CA GLY A 213 17.90 -3.91 -4.83
C GLY A 213 17.34 -4.30 -3.46
N TRP A 214 17.14 -3.29 -2.63
CA TRP A 214 16.48 -3.44 -1.33
C TRP A 214 14.98 -3.66 -1.48
N ASN A 215 14.44 -4.61 -0.72
CA ASN A 215 13.01 -4.91 -0.64
C ASN A 215 12.57 -4.90 0.83
N TRP A 216 11.37 -4.38 1.10
CA TRP A 216 10.75 -4.54 2.41
C TRP A 216 10.14 -5.93 2.52
N VAL A 217 10.42 -6.60 3.62
CA VAL A 217 9.85 -7.89 3.99
C VAL A 217 9.36 -7.82 5.42
N VAL A 218 8.26 -8.50 5.72
CA VAL A 218 7.71 -8.57 7.07
C VAL A 218 8.09 -9.92 7.67
N VAL A 219 8.60 -9.87 8.89
CA VAL A 219 9.14 -10.99 9.66
C VAL A 219 8.51 -11.00 11.05
N ASP A 220 8.49 -12.13 11.72
CA ASP A 220 8.21 -12.18 13.16
C ASP A 220 9.39 -11.56 13.92
N ALA A 221 9.16 -10.50 14.71
CA ALA A 221 10.24 -9.77 15.38
C ALA A 221 11.03 -10.66 16.34
N CYS A 222 10.35 -11.50 17.11
CA CYS A 222 10.98 -12.36 18.11
C CYS A 222 11.87 -13.41 17.44
N ARG A 223 11.36 -14.09 16.40
CA ARG A 223 12.13 -15.07 15.63
C ARG A 223 13.28 -14.42 14.87
N PHE A 224 13.05 -13.24 14.31
CA PHE A 224 14.09 -12.52 13.58
C PHE A 224 15.23 -12.06 14.48
N GLU A 225 14.96 -11.73 15.74
CA GLU A 225 15.99 -11.39 16.73
C GLU A 225 16.86 -12.60 17.10
N THR A 226 16.26 -13.79 17.25
CA THR A 226 16.99 -15.00 17.63
C THR A 226 17.65 -15.70 16.45
N GLU A 227 16.97 -15.76 15.30
CA GLU A 227 17.34 -16.56 14.12
C GLU A 227 17.02 -15.82 12.80
N PRO A 228 17.69 -14.69 12.52
CA PRO A 228 17.39 -13.87 11.33
C PRO A 228 17.61 -14.62 10.02
N GLY A 229 18.56 -15.57 10.00
CA GLY A 229 18.83 -16.43 8.84
C GLY A 229 17.67 -17.39 8.55
N SER A 230 17.16 -18.09 9.57
CA SER A 230 16.02 -19.01 9.43
C SER A 230 14.78 -18.28 8.92
N GLU A 231 14.51 -17.11 9.50
CA GLU A 231 13.36 -16.29 9.14
C GLU A 231 13.45 -15.78 7.68
N ILE A 232 14.62 -15.30 7.26
CA ILE A 232 14.86 -14.85 5.88
C ILE A 232 14.84 -16.01 4.88
N ALA A 233 15.26 -17.21 5.29
CA ALA A 233 15.22 -18.40 4.44
C ALA A 233 13.78 -18.78 4.03
N GLY A 234 12.79 -18.45 4.87
CA GLY A 234 11.37 -18.70 4.61
C GLY A 234 10.74 -17.78 3.56
N ILE A 235 11.47 -16.77 3.08
CA ILE A 235 10.96 -15.80 2.11
C ILE A 235 11.12 -16.35 0.69
N GLY A 236 10.00 -16.68 0.03
CA GLY A 236 9.99 -17.45 -1.22
C GLY A 236 10.90 -16.91 -2.34
N TRP A 237 10.97 -15.60 -2.57
CA TRP A 237 11.84 -15.04 -3.62
C TRP A 237 13.34 -15.11 -3.27
N ILE A 238 13.67 -15.19 -1.97
CA ILE A 238 15.04 -15.41 -1.49
C ILE A 238 15.39 -16.89 -1.66
N THR A 239 14.48 -17.79 -1.26
CA THR A 239 14.62 -19.23 -1.49
C THR A 239 14.81 -19.55 -2.97
N GLU A 240 13.99 -18.95 -3.85
CA GLU A 240 14.10 -19.11 -5.31
C GLU A 240 15.42 -18.55 -5.84
N ALA A 241 15.86 -17.38 -5.37
CA ALA A 241 17.08 -16.74 -5.83
C ALA A 241 18.36 -17.45 -5.38
N LEU A 242 18.33 -18.18 -4.26
CA LEU A 242 19.51 -18.84 -3.67
C LEU A 242 19.54 -20.35 -3.93
N GLY A 243 18.40 -21.02 -3.93
CA GLY A 243 18.31 -22.48 -3.97
C GLY A 243 19.06 -23.10 -2.78
N ASP A 244 19.79 -24.19 -3.04
CA ASP A 244 20.57 -24.91 -2.01
C ASP A 244 21.95 -24.32 -1.73
N ARG A 245 22.30 -23.17 -2.34
CA ARG A 245 23.64 -22.58 -2.17
C ARG A 245 23.81 -22.06 -0.75
N PRO A 246 24.96 -22.30 -0.09
CA PRO A 246 25.22 -21.74 1.23
C PRO A 246 25.33 -20.22 1.14
N TRP A 247 24.75 -19.52 2.12
CA TRP A 247 24.74 -18.07 2.20
C TRP A 247 24.89 -17.59 3.64
N THR A 248 25.16 -16.31 3.81
CA THR A 248 25.26 -15.62 5.09
C THR A 248 24.46 -14.33 5.05
N LEU A 249 23.99 -13.91 6.23
CA LEU A 249 23.32 -12.64 6.40
C LEU A 249 24.30 -11.60 6.97
N ARG A 250 24.37 -10.42 6.35
CA ARG A 250 25.17 -9.30 6.83
C ARG A 250 24.27 -8.13 7.17
N SER A 251 24.42 -7.60 8.38
CA SER A 251 23.78 -6.34 8.77
C SER A 251 24.50 -5.19 8.08
N GLU A 252 23.75 -4.36 7.38
CA GLU A 252 24.19 -3.11 6.75
C GLU A 252 23.32 -1.96 7.29
N GLY A 253 23.80 -0.72 7.25
CA GLY A 253 23.08 0.42 7.85
C GLY A 253 21.63 0.59 7.36
N GLU A 254 21.33 0.12 6.15
CA GLU A 254 19.99 0.18 5.55
C GLU A 254 19.12 -1.07 5.78
N GLY A 255 19.66 -2.19 6.29
CA GLY A 255 18.96 -3.46 6.40
C GLY A 255 19.88 -4.68 6.43
N TRP A 256 19.42 -5.81 5.90
CA TRP A 256 20.17 -7.06 5.88
C TRP A 256 20.46 -7.52 4.46
N ARG A 257 21.73 -7.81 4.15
CA ARG A 257 22.15 -8.32 2.85
C ARG A 257 22.40 -9.82 2.92
N VAL A 258 21.80 -10.55 1.99
CA VAL A 258 22.01 -11.98 1.78
C VAL A 258 23.16 -12.18 0.79
N CYS A 259 24.26 -12.72 1.28
CA CYS A 259 25.50 -12.90 0.53
C CYS A 259 25.76 -14.40 0.30
N LEU A 260 26.10 -14.79 -0.93
CA LEU A 260 26.51 -16.17 -1.19
C LEU A 260 27.84 -16.45 -0.50
N ASN A 261 27.94 -17.61 0.13
CA ASN A 261 29.21 -18.07 0.70
C ASN A 261 30.11 -18.47 -0.47
N ARG A 262 31.07 -17.60 -0.80
CA ARG A 262 32.08 -17.94 -1.79
C ARG A 262 33.03 -18.97 -1.17
N PRO A 263 33.37 -20.07 -1.86
CA PRO A 263 34.49 -20.89 -1.43
C PRO A 263 35.73 -19.98 -1.36
N PRO A 264 36.65 -20.20 -0.40
CA PRO A 264 37.88 -19.42 -0.34
C PRO A 264 38.55 -19.52 -1.71
N THR A 265 38.83 -18.38 -2.33
CA THR A 265 39.62 -18.31 -3.54
C THR A 265 40.98 -18.89 -3.19
N THR A 266 41.23 -20.15 -3.57
CA THR A 266 42.58 -20.70 -3.57
C THR A 266 43.37 -19.83 -4.52
N VAL A 267 44.15 -18.92 -3.97
CA VAL A 267 45.18 -18.20 -4.72
C VAL A 267 46.12 -19.30 -5.20
N ALA A 268 46.01 -19.63 -6.48
CA ALA A 268 47.01 -20.45 -7.15
C ALA A 268 48.28 -19.61 -7.19
N SER A 269 49.12 -19.76 -6.16
CA SER A 269 50.52 -19.36 -6.19
C SER A 269 51.18 -20.10 -7.35
N SER A 270 51.48 -19.34 -8.41
CA SER A 270 52.40 -19.74 -9.48
C SER A 270 53.73 -19.03 -9.25
#